data_AF-A0A6G7WEF4-F1
#
_entry.id   AF-A0A6G7WEF4-F1
#
_cell.length_a   1.000
_cell.length_b   1.000
_cell.length_c   1.000
_cell.angle_alpha   90.00
_cell.angle_beta   90.00
_cell.angle_gamma   90.00
#
_symmetry.space_group_name_H-M   'P 1'
#
loop_
_entity.id
_entity.type
_entity.pdbx_description
1 polymer ?
#
loop_
_entity_poly.entity_id
_entity_poly.type
_entity_poly.pdbx_seq_one_letter_code
_entity_poly.pdbx_strand_id
1 'polypeptide(L)'
;MAGLIKFEGADEFEGLLSKAFKQAPDVANKVVKNTTEKGMAKAKRLAPRDTWFLHDNIYTEYKPLSGYVHSPASYSGYQEYGTRYMSAQPFMRPMMQWLAPQFERDMKDAMEGTLR
;
A
#
# COMPACT_ATOMS: atom_id res chain seq x y z
N MET A 1 -44.20 -10.37 28.33
CA MET A 1 -44.44 -10.43 26.87
C MET A 1 -43.29 -9.68 26.19
N ALA A 2 -42.19 -10.36 25.85
CA ALA A 2 -41.11 -9.74 25.07
C ALA A 2 -41.59 -9.70 23.61
N GLY A 3 -41.77 -8.50 23.05
CA GLY A 3 -42.17 -8.34 21.66
C GLY A 3 -41.13 -8.93 20.72
N LEU A 4 -41.54 -9.79 19.79
CA LEU A 4 -40.69 -10.26 18.71
C LEU A 4 -40.31 -9.08 17.83
N ILE A 5 -39.03 -8.70 17.83
CA ILE A 5 -38.49 -7.75 16.85
C ILE A 5 -38.23 -8.53 15.56
N LYS A 6 -38.83 -8.08 14.45
CA LYS A 6 -38.65 -8.67 13.12
C LYS A 6 -37.73 -7.75 12.31
N PHE A 7 -36.61 -8.28 11.84
CA PHE A 7 -35.68 -7.55 10.97
C PHE A 7 -36.01 -7.88 9.51
N GLU A 8 -36.50 -6.91 8.75
CA GLU A 8 -36.73 -7.04 7.32
C GLU A 8 -35.41 -6.82 6.56
N GLY A 9 -35.12 -7.65 5.55
CA GLY A 9 -33.90 -7.55 4.73
C GLY A 9 -32.65 -8.21 5.33
N ALA A 10 -32.77 -8.97 6.42
CA ALA A 10 -31.63 -9.64 7.06
C ALA A 10 -30.93 -10.63 6.14
N ASP A 11 -31.69 -11.43 5.38
CA ASP A 11 -31.14 -12.44 4.45
C ASP A 11 -30.38 -11.78 3.29
N GLU A 12 -30.88 -10.65 2.77
CA GLU A 12 -30.23 -9.88 1.72
C GLU A 12 -28.91 -9.27 2.21
N PHE A 13 -28.92 -8.72 3.43
CA PHE A 13 -27.73 -8.20 4.09
C PHE A 13 -26.67 -9.29 4.32
N GLU A 14 -27.07 -10.46 4.80
CA GLU A 14 -26.17 -11.60 4.97
C GLU A 14 -25.54 -12.03 3.62
N GLY A 15 -26.35 -12.09 2.57
CA GLY A 15 -25.88 -12.40 1.22
C GLY A 15 -24.83 -11.40 0.71
N LEU A 16 -25.10 -10.10 0.88
CA LEU A 16 -24.18 -9.02 0.52
C LEU A 16 -22.85 -9.13 1.28
N LEU A 17 -22.91 -9.31 2.61
CA LEU A 17 -21.70 -9.47 3.42
C LEU A 17 -20.89 -10.71 3.03
N SER A 18 -21.55 -11.85 2.80
CA SER A 18 -20.87 -13.08 2.40
C SER A 18 -20.11 -12.91 1.07
N LYS A 19 -20.75 -12.25 0.09
CA LYS A 19 -20.11 -11.91 -1.18
C LYS A 19 -18.92 -10.96 -0.97
N ALA A 20 -19.09 -9.91 -0.20
CA ALA A 20 -18.04 -8.94 0.09
C ALA A 20 -16.83 -9.60 0.77
N PHE A 21 -17.05 -10.43 1.80
CA PHE A 21 -15.96 -11.15 2.49
C PHE A 21 -15.20 -12.11 1.59
N LYS A 22 -15.87 -12.77 0.64
CA LYS A 22 -15.20 -13.63 -0.35
C LYS A 22 -14.31 -12.83 -1.31
N GLN A 23 -14.70 -11.61 -1.65
CA GLN A 23 -13.98 -10.76 -2.60
C GLN A 23 -12.90 -9.88 -1.95
N ALA A 24 -13.05 -9.56 -0.67
CA ALA A 24 -12.18 -8.62 0.04
C ALA A 24 -10.67 -8.95 -0.05
N PRO A 25 -10.21 -10.22 0.09
CA PRO A 25 -8.78 -10.53 -0.01
C PRO A 25 -8.20 -10.23 -1.40
N ASP A 26 -8.91 -10.58 -2.47
CA ASP A 26 -8.45 -10.37 -3.85
C ASP A 26 -8.40 -8.88 -4.19
N VAL A 27 -9.44 -8.15 -3.76
CA VAL A 27 -9.53 -6.70 -3.94
C VAL A 27 -8.42 -5.99 -3.16
N ALA A 28 -8.20 -6.35 -1.90
CA ALA A 28 -7.10 -5.83 -1.09
C ALA A 28 -5.73 -6.10 -1.72
N ASN A 29 -5.47 -7.33 -2.16
CA ASN A 29 -4.20 -7.70 -2.77
C ASN A 29 -3.91 -6.89 -4.04
N LYS A 30 -4.94 -6.60 -4.86
CA LYS A 30 -4.80 -5.73 -6.04
C LYS A 30 -4.40 -4.31 -5.65
N VAL A 31 -5.06 -3.73 -4.65
CA VAL A 31 -4.73 -2.38 -4.16
C VAL A 31 -3.31 -2.34 -3.60
N VAL A 32 -2.94 -3.31 -2.75
CA VAL A 32 -1.59 -3.43 -2.20
C VAL A 32 -0.55 -3.50 -3.31
N LYS A 33 -0.74 -4.37 -4.31
CA LYS A 33 0.19 -4.49 -5.44
C LYS A 33 0.35 -3.17 -6.19
N ASN A 34 -0.77 -2.58 -6.63
CA ASN A 34 -0.75 -1.33 -7.40
C ASN A 34 -0.11 -0.18 -6.61
N THR A 35 -0.41 -0.07 -5.32
CA THR A 35 0.15 0.94 -4.44
C THR A 35 1.65 0.74 -4.27
N THR A 36 2.10 -0.50 -4.06
CA THR A 36 3.52 -0.82 -3.89
C THR A 36 4.32 -0.49 -5.15
N GLU A 37 3.80 -0.78 -6.35
CA GLU A 37 4.40 -0.41 -7.63
C GLU A 37 4.51 1.12 -7.79
N LYS A 38 3.44 1.87 -7.46
CA LYS A 38 3.47 3.34 -7.43
C LYS A 38 4.54 3.85 -6.46
N GLY A 39 4.65 3.22 -5.29
CA GLY A 39 5.67 3.49 -4.28
C GLY A 39 7.08 3.29 -4.81
N MET A 40 7.36 2.14 -5.42
CA MET A 40 8.66 1.87 -6.06
C MET A 40 8.99 2.93 -7.12
N ALA A 41 8.08 3.23 -8.03
CA ALA A 41 8.31 4.23 -9.07
C ALA A 41 8.61 5.63 -8.48
N LYS A 42 7.91 6.00 -7.42
CA LYS A 42 8.14 7.26 -6.69
C LYS A 42 9.51 7.27 -5.99
N ALA A 43 9.87 6.18 -5.31
CA ALA A 43 11.17 6.03 -4.64
C ALA A 43 12.31 6.12 -5.66
N LYS A 44 12.20 5.41 -6.80
CA LYS A 44 13.17 5.51 -7.90
C LYS A 44 13.31 6.95 -8.41
N ARG A 45 12.20 7.66 -8.63
CA ARG A 45 12.25 9.04 -9.11
C ARG A 45 12.92 10.01 -8.14
N LEU A 46 12.79 9.76 -6.84
CA LEU A 46 13.40 10.59 -5.79
C LEU A 46 14.85 10.18 -5.47
N ALA A 47 15.24 8.95 -5.80
CA ALA A 47 16.56 8.43 -5.50
C ALA A 47 17.65 9.24 -6.23
N PRO A 48 18.75 9.61 -5.55
CA PRO A 48 19.92 10.22 -6.16
C PRO A 48 20.48 9.38 -7.31
N ARG A 49 20.94 10.05 -8.37
CA ARG A 49 21.41 9.40 -9.61
C ARG A 49 22.85 9.78 -9.95
N ASP A 50 23.78 9.27 -9.16
CA ASP A 50 25.21 9.37 -9.49
C ASP A 50 25.64 8.25 -10.44
N THR A 51 25.50 6.99 -10.00
CA THR A 51 25.92 5.79 -10.75
C THR A 51 24.75 4.95 -11.27
N TRP A 52 23.51 5.44 -11.09
CA TRP A 52 22.25 4.72 -11.35
C TRP A 52 22.01 3.45 -10.52
N PHE A 53 23.04 2.90 -9.85
CA PHE A 53 22.91 1.66 -9.07
C PHE A 53 21.81 1.71 -8.01
N LEU A 54 21.73 2.78 -7.21
CA LEU A 54 20.67 2.94 -6.21
C LEU A 54 19.28 2.95 -6.87
N HIS A 55 19.11 3.77 -7.90
CA HIS A 55 17.87 3.91 -8.64
C HIS A 55 17.39 2.56 -9.22
N ASP A 56 18.28 1.86 -9.91
CA ASP A 56 17.93 0.67 -10.69
C ASP A 56 17.63 -0.54 -9.80
N ASN A 57 18.28 -0.62 -8.63
CA ASN A 57 18.13 -1.74 -7.70
C ASN A 57 17.01 -1.56 -6.67
N ILE A 58 16.24 -0.47 -6.70
CA ILE A 58 14.99 -0.42 -5.89
C ILE A 58 13.99 -1.40 -6.50
N TYR A 59 13.41 -2.28 -5.70
CA TYR A 59 12.47 -3.31 -6.17
C TYR A 59 11.32 -3.54 -5.18
N THR A 60 10.31 -4.28 -5.62
CA THR A 60 9.15 -4.65 -4.81
C THR A 60 9.15 -6.12 -4.43
N GLU A 61 8.72 -6.44 -3.20
CA GLU A 61 8.39 -7.80 -2.75
C GLU A 61 6.91 -7.85 -2.34
N TYR A 62 6.23 -8.97 -2.61
CA TYR A 62 4.81 -9.15 -2.33
C TYR A 62 4.58 -10.32 -1.38
N LYS A 63 3.73 -10.09 -0.39
CA LYS A 63 3.18 -11.11 0.52
C LYS A 63 1.65 -10.98 0.55
N PRO A 64 0.90 -11.97 1.05
CA PRO A 64 -0.54 -11.82 1.22
C PRO A 64 -0.86 -10.56 2.03
N LEU A 65 -1.68 -9.67 1.43
CA LEU A 65 -2.11 -8.40 2.02
C LEU A 65 -0.97 -7.44 2.40
N SER A 66 0.23 -7.60 1.82
CA SER A 66 1.38 -6.75 2.12
C SER A 66 2.32 -6.61 0.93
N GLY A 67 2.86 -5.40 0.75
CA GLY A 67 3.86 -5.11 -0.28
C GLY A 67 5.00 -4.30 0.33
N TYR A 68 6.21 -4.61 -0.11
CA TYR A 68 7.43 -4.01 0.39
C TYR A 68 8.18 -3.35 -0.76
N VAL A 69 8.77 -2.19 -0.51
CA VAL A 69 9.72 -1.53 -1.42
C VAL A 69 11.10 -1.59 -0.77
N HIS A 70 12.03 -2.24 -1.44
CA HIS A 70 13.40 -2.45 -0.96
C HIS A 70 14.37 -1.54 -1.69
N SER A 71 15.37 -1.06 -0.97
CA SER A 71 16.54 -0.37 -1.53
C SER A 71 17.81 -1.06 -1.00
N PRO A 72 18.35 -2.06 -1.73
CA PRO A 72 19.37 -2.97 -1.22
C PRO A 72 20.79 -2.41 -1.28
N ALA A 73 20.99 -1.23 -1.88
CA ALA A 73 22.31 -0.62 -1.92
C ALA A 73 22.82 -0.40 -0.48
N SER A 74 24.06 -0.83 -0.20
CA SER A 74 24.65 -0.74 1.14
C SER A 74 24.69 0.69 1.69
N TYR A 75 24.74 1.68 0.80
CA TYR A 75 24.74 3.11 1.13
C TYR A 75 23.35 3.76 1.12
N SER A 76 22.28 2.99 0.87
CA SER A 76 20.89 3.49 0.84
C SER A 76 20.51 4.22 2.13
N GLY A 77 20.92 3.70 3.29
CA GLY A 77 20.65 4.33 4.58
C GLY A 77 21.36 5.68 4.73
N TYR A 78 22.60 5.79 4.25
CA TYR A 78 23.35 7.05 4.26
C TYR A 78 22.69 8.10 3.36
N GLN A 79 22.15 7.70 2.21
CA GLN A 79 21.39 8.61 1.36
C GLN A 79 20.10 9.05 2.05
N GLU A 80 19.38 8.14 2.69
CA GLU A 80 18.12 8.46 3.35
C GLU A 80 18.29 9.41 4.54
N TYR A 81 19.32 9.22 5.38
CA TYR A 81 19.46 9.93 6.66
C TYR A 81 20.62 10.92 6.73
N GLY A 82 21.53 10.89 5.75
CA GLY A 82 22.77 11.67 5.78
C GLY A 82 23.84 11.06 6.68
N THR A 83 24.99 11.70 6.72
CA THR A 83 26.13 11.36 7.58
C THR A 83 26.79 12.65 8.10
N ARG A 84 27.82 12.54 8.94
CA ARG A 84 28.62 13.70 9.36
C ARG A 84 29.30 14.47 8.21
N TYR A 85 29.42 13.85 7.03
CA TYR A 85 30.12 14.42 5.87
C TYR A 85 29.20 14.66 4.66
N MET A 86 27.94 14.26 4.72
CA MET A 86 27.01 14.31 3.59
C MET A 86 25.60 14.62 4.09
N SER A 87 24.97 15.63 3.50
CA SER A 87 23.56 15.93 3.78
C SER A 87 22.65 14.81 3.26
N ALA A 88 21.52 14.58 3.94
CA ALA A 88 20.54 13.59 3.54
C ALA A 88 19.90 13.93 2.18
N GLN A 89 19.69 12.92 1.35
CA GLN A 89 18.94 12.96 0.11
C GLN A 89 17.82 11.91 0.17
N PRO A 90 16.78 12.16 0.99
CA PRO A 90 15.77 11.16 1.30
C PRO A 90 14.89 10.85 0.10
N PHE A 91 14.55 9.58 -0.06
CA PHE A 91 13.74 9.08 -1.18
C PHE A 91 12.69 8.05 -0.74
N MET A 92 12.93 7.31 0.35
CA MET A 92 11.98 6.34 0.90
C MET A 92 10.96 7.00 1.82
N ARG A 93 11.38 7.84 2.78
CA ARG A 93 10.41 8.53 3.67
C ARG A 93 9.48 9.46 2.91
N PRO A 94 9.94 10.31 1.96
CA PRO A 94 9.04 11.17 1.20
C PRO A 94 8.12 10.36 0.27
N MET A 95 8.59 9.21 -0.23
CA MET A 95 7.73 8.27 -0.95
C MET A 95 6.61 7.75 -0.05
N MET A 96 6.92 7.28 1.16
CA MET A 96 5.91 6.75 2.10
C MET A 96 4.90 7.81 2.51
N GLN A 97 5.35 9.04 2.80
CA GLN A 97 4.46 10.17 3.11
C GLN A 97 3.50 10.50 1.96
N TRP A 98 3.97 10.39 0.72
CA TRP A 98 3.13 10.57 -0.47
C TRP A 98 2.18 9.38 -0.68
N LEU A 99 2.63 8.17 -0.39
CA LEU A 99 1.91 6.92 -0.69
C LEU A 99 0.79 6.60 0.30
N ALA A 100 1.04 6.78 1.61
CA ALA A 100 0.11 6.42 2.68
C ALA A 100 -1.33 6.96 2.49
N PRO A 101 -1.56 8.27 2.24
CA PRO A 101 -2.91 8.77 2.06
C PRO A 101 -3.59 8.28 0.77
N GLN A 102 -2.82 7.87 -0.25
CA GLN A 102 -3.38 7.24 -1.45
C GLN A 102 -3.80 5.80 -1.17
N PHE A 103 -2.96 5.05 -0.45
CA PHE A 103 -3.28 3.69 -0.05
C PHE A 103 -4.58 3.62 0.75
N GLU A 104 -4.74 4.49 1.74
CA GLU A 104 -5.95 4.53 2.57
C GLU A 104 -7.21 4.80 1.73
N ARG A 105 -7.14 5.74 0.78
CA ARG A 105 -8.24 6.04 -0.14
C ARG A 105 -8.53 4.88 -1.09
N ASP A 106 -7.51 4.39 -1.79
CA ASP A 106 -7.65 3.30 -2.76
C ASP A 106 -8.19 2.03 -2.08
N MET A 107 -7.77 1.74 -0.84
CA MET A 107 -8.29 0.62 -0.05
C MET A 107 -9.75 0.82 0.36
N LYS A 108 -10.11 2.01 0.84
CA LYS A 108 -11.48 2.33 1.23
C LYS A 108 -12.43 2.20 0.05
N ASP A 109 -12.10 2.83 -1.07
CA ASP A 109 -12.92 2.82 -2.28
C ASP A 109 -13.10 1.40 -2.82
N ALA A 110 -12.03 0.59 -2.77
CA ALA A 110 -12.07 -0.79 -3.21
C ALA A 110 -12.94 -1.66 -2.30
N MET A 111 -12.88 -1.47 -0.97
CA MET A 111 -13.73 -2.19 -0.01
C MET A 111 -15.19 -1.79 -0.12
N GLU A 112 -15.50 -0.49 -0.24
CA GLU A 112 -16.87 -0.03 -0.49
C GLU A 112 -17.45 -0.60 -1.80
N GLY A 113 -16.60 -0.77 -2.82
CA GLY A 113 -16.97 -1.42 -4.07
C GLY A 113 -17.41 -2.88 -3.91
N THR A 114 -16.95 -3.59 -2.88
CA THR A 114 -17.37 -4.99 -2.62
C THR A 114 -18.76 -5.12 -2.01
N LEU A 115 -19.28 -4.04 -1.42
CA LEU A 115 -20.61 -3.98 -0.81
C LEU A 115 -21.70 -3.58 -1.81
N ARG A 116 -21.32 -3.25 -3.05
CA ARG A 116 -22.23 -2.94 -4.16
C ARG A 116 -22.52 -4.18 -5.01
#